data_AF-A0A257SID2-F1
#
_entry.id   AF-A0A257SID2-F1
#
_cell.length_a   1.000
_cell.length_b   1.000
_cell.length_c   1.000
_cell.angle_alpha   90.00
_cell.angle_beta   90.00
_cell.angle_gamma   90.00
#
_symmetry.space_group_name_H-M   'P 1'
#
loop_
_entity.id
_entity.type
_entity.pdbx_description
1 polymer ?
#
loop_
_entity_poly.entity_id
_entity_poly.type
_entity_poly.pdbx_seq_one_letter_code
_entity_poly.pdbx_strand_id
1 'polypeptide(L)'
;MSDHHGLYILMLSIHGRICGTPELGVDADTGGQIGYVLDEMQALARDPRVTRIDLLTRRFSDPGMNPIYGEPRELLASGARIIRLPAGPGHKYLQKERLWDYLDT
;
A
#
# COMPACT_ATOMS: atom_id res chain seq x y z
N MET A 1 9.48 -32.93 12.28
CA MET A 1 9.68 -31.80 11.34
C MET A 1 8.74 -30.71 11.79
N SER A 2 9.25 -29.59 12.29
CA SER A 2 8.43 -28.54 12.87
C SER A 2 7.51 -27.97 11.77
N ASP A 3 6.19 -28.05 11.97
CA ASP A 3 5.20 -27.28 11.21
C ASP A 3 5.49 -25.79 11.44
N HIS A 4 6.37 -25.21 10.64
CA HIS A 4 6.49 -23.76 10.55
C HIS A 4 5.68 -23.32 9.36
N HIS A 5 4.40 -23.05 9.62
CA HIS A 5 3.59 -22.19 8.77
C HIS A 5 4.37 -20.88 8.60
N GLY A 6 4.94 -20.66 7.40
CA GLY A 6 5.81 -19.51 7.18
C GLY A 6 5.07 -18.19 7.40
N LEU A 7 5.82 -17.12 7.64
CA LEU A 7 5.34 -15.84 8.14
C LEU A 7 4.41 -15.15 7.14
N TYR A 8 3.31 -14.62 7.65
CA TYR A 8 2.49 -13.62 6.96
C TYR A 8 2.79 -12.25 7.56
N ILE A 9 3.23 -11.31 6.71
CA ILE A 9 3.48 -9.93 7.08
C ILE A 9 2.38 -9.03 6.51
N LEU A 10 1.73 -8.24 7.36
CA LEU A 10 0.81 -7.18 6.95
C LEU A 10 1.44 -5.84 7.28
N MET A 11 1.73 -5.05 6.26
CA MET A 11 2.21 -3.67 6.37
C MET A 11 1.02 -2.72 6.22
N LEU A 12 1.02 -1.63 6.96
CA LEU A 12 -0.01 -0.60 6.92
C LEU A 12 0.60 0.72 6.45
N SER A 13 0.16 1.24 5.30
CA SER A 13 0.48 2.59 4.85
C SER A 13 -0.74 3.22 4.19
N ILE A 14 -1.50 3.96 4.98
CA ILE A 14 -2.87 4.38 4.65
C ILE A 14 -2.96 5.72 3.89
N HIS A 15 -1.87 6.48 3.82
CA HIS A 15 -1.78 7.75 3.13
C HIS A 15 -0.88 7.67 1.89
N GLY A 16 -0.90 8.73 1.08
CA GLY A 16 -0.09 8.84 -0.11
C GLY A 16 -0.60 8.02 -1.29
N ARG A 17 0.11 8.13 -2.41
CA ARG A 17 -0.24 7.46 -3.67
C ARG A 17 0.55 6.16 -3.83
N ILE A 18 0.06 5.09 -3.20
CA ILE A 18 0.75 3.79 -3.21
C ILE A 18 0.35 2.96 -4.43
N CYS A 19 1.33 2.63 -5.26
CA CYS A 19 1.28 1.64 -6.35
C CYS A 19 2.68 1.04 -6.57
N GLY A 20 2.80 0.02 -7.43
CA GLY A 20 4.07 -0.66 -7.69
C GLY A 20 5.12 0.22 -8.40
N THR A 21 4.69 1.29 -9.05
CA THR A 21 5.58 2.26 -9.73
C THR A 21 5.19 3.68 -9.33
N PRO A 22 5.49 4.12 -8.10
CA PRO A 22 5.06 5.42 -7.62
C PRO A 22 5.83 6.55 -8.32
N GLU A 23 5.14 7.66 -8.58
CA GLU A 23 5.78 8.90 -9.00
C GLU A 23 6.23 9.69 -7.77
N LEU A 24 7.46 9.46 -7.33
CA LEU A 24 8.01 10.11 -6.15
C LEU A 24 8.19 11.62 -6.39
N GLY A 25 7.82 12.42 -5.39
CA GLY A 25 7.94 13.88 -5.41
C GLY A 25 6.73 14.61 -6.01
N VAL A 26 5.69 13.88 -6.43
CA VAL A 26 4.47 14.51 -7.00
C VAL A 26 3.69 15.34 -5.97
N ASP A 27 3.74 14.95 -4.69
CA ASP A 27 3.16 15.71 -3.58
C ASP A 27 3.88 15.41 -2.25
N ALA A 28 3.47 16.12 -1.19
CA ALA A 28 4.03 16.00 0.16
C ALA A 28 3.77 14.64 0.84
N ASP A 29 2.90 13.80 0.28
CA ASP A 29 2.54 12.50 0.81
C ASP A 29 3.17 11.34 0.01
N THR A 30 3.75 11.65 -1.15
CA THR A 30 4.31 10.67 -2.10
C THR A 30 5.80 10.95 -2.29
N GLY A 31 6.55 10.82 -1.20
CA GLY A 31 8.00 11.08 -1.15
C GLY A 31 8.81 9.83 -0.77
N GLY A 32 9.98 10.04 -0.16
CA GLY A 32 10.91 8.97 0.21
C GLY A 32 10.30 7.89 1.13
N GLN A 33 9.26 8.23 1.91
CA GLN A 33 8.54 7.26 2.76
C GLN A 33 7.83 6.18 1.94
N ILE A 34 7.19 6.54 0.82
CA ILE A 34 6.54 5.53 -0.05
C ILE A 34 7.60 4.64 -0.70
N GLY A 35 8.70 5.24 -1.19
CA GLY A 35 9.82 4.47 -1.74
C GLY A 35 10.36 3.45 -0.74
N TYR A 36 10.62 3.89 0.49
CA TYR A 36 11.07 3.02 1.57
C TYR A 36 10.12 1.86 1.84
N VAL A 37 8.81 2.12 1.97
CA VAL A 37 7.79 1.08 2.23
C VAL A 37 7.77 0.03 1.11
N LEU A 38 7.89 0.44 -0.15
CA LEU A 38 7.89 -0.49 -1.28
C LEU A 38 9.18 -1.30 -1.36
N ASP A 39 10.32 -0.69 -1.06
CA ASP A 39 11.62 -1.38 -1.02
C ASP A 39 11.66 -2.39 0.14
N GLU A 40 11.18 -2.01 1.32
CA GLU A 40 11.02 -2.88 2.49
C GLU A 40 10.12 -4.07 2.16
N MET A 41 8.94 -3.81 1.59
CA MET A 41 8.00 -4.87 1.20
C MET A 41 8.64 -5.86 0.22
N GLN A 42 9.37 -5.36 -0.78
CA GLN A 42 10.04 -6.20 -1.76
C GLN A 42 11.21 -6.99 -1.17
N ALA A 43 11.96 -6.41 -0.23
CA ALA A 43 13.04 -7.10 0.47
C ALA A 43 12.49 -8.24 1.34
N LEU A 44 11.43 -7.99 2.11
CA LEU A 44 10.77 -8.99 2.96
C LEU A 44 10.14 -10.12 2.13
N ALA A 45 9.59 -9.81 0.95
CA ALA A 45 9.02 -10.83 0.05
C ALA A 45 10.05 -11.86 -0.45
N ARG A 46 11.35 -11.53 -0.41
CA ARG A 46 12.44 -12.42 -0.83
C ARG A 46 12.94 -13.32 0.32
N ASP A 47 12.51 -13.09 1.55
CA ASP A 47 12.90 -13.92 2.69
C ASP A 47 12.17 -15.28 2.59
N PRO A 48 12.90 -16.41 2.57
CA PRO A 48 12.28 -17.75 2.42
C PRO A 48 11.37 -18.13 3.59
N ARG A 49 11.43 -17.40 4.72
CA ARG A 49 10.53 -17.60 5.87
C ARG A 49 9.18 -16.92 5.66
N VAL A 50 9.08 -15.97 4.73
CA VAL A 50 7.85 -15.20 4.45
C VAL A 50 7.07 -15.88 3.33
N THR A 51 5.84 -16.30 3.63
CA THR A 51 4.95 -16.96 2.66
C THR A 51 3.97 -15.99 2.02
N ARG A 52 3.75 -14.84 2.66
CA ARG A 52 2.82 -13.82 2.21
C ARG A 52 3.22 -12.47 2.76
N ILE A 53 3.13 -11.44 1.93
CA ILE A 53 3.23 -10.06 2.36
C ILE A 53 2.20 -9.19 1.65
N ASP A 54 1.46 -8.43 2.45
CA ASP A 54 0.45 -7.48 1.98
C ASP A 54 0.76 -6.09 2.50
N LEU A 55 0.72 -5.08 1.64
CA LEU A 55 0.68 -3.68 2.01
C LEU A 55 -0.75 -3.18 1.92
N LEU A 56 -1.36 -2.91 3.06
CA LEU A 56 -2.68 -2.31 3.15
C LEU A 56 -2.60 -0.81 2.96
N THR A 57 -3.43 -0.29 2.07
CA THR A 57 -3.57 1.14 1.82
C THR A 57 -5.01 1.50 1.47
N ARG A 58 -5.27 2.79 1.25
CA ARG A 58 -6.60 3.31 0.94
C ARG A 58 -6.91 3.16 -0.55
N ARG A 59 -8.14 2.73 -0.85
CA ARG A 59 -8.71 2.70 -2.20
C ARG A 59 -9.44 4.00 -2.49
N PHE A 60 -9.17 4.59 -3.65
CA PHE A 60 -9.89 5.77 -4.14
C PHE A 60 -9.82 5.84 -5.67
N SER A 61 -10.79 6.53 -6.28
CA SER A 61 -10.82 6.82 -7.70
C SER A 61 -10.94 8.32 -7.88
N ASP A 62 -9.90 8.94 -8.42
CA ASP A 62 -9.84 10.37 -8.68
C ASP A 62 -9.61 10.57 -10.20
N PRO A 63 -10.51 11.26 -10.92
CA PRO A 63 -10.42 11.39 -12.38
C PRO A 63 -9.09 11.96 -12.89
N GLY A 64 -8.39 12.75 -12.07
CA GLY A 64 -7.09 13.33 -12.41
C GLY A 64 -5.89 12.43 -12.12
N MET A 65 -6.12 11.21 -11.65
CA MET A 65 -5.06 10.31 -11.18
C MET A 65 -5.09 8.96 -11.90
N ASN A 66 -3.98 8.21 -11.75
CA ASN A 66 -3.89 6.87 -12.31
C ASN A 66 -5.01 5.97 -11.73
N PRO A 67 -5.80 5.28 -12.58
CA PRO A 67 -6.90 4.42 -12.12
C PRO A 67 -6.45 3.25 -11.24
N ILE A 68 -5.15 2.91 -11.20
CA ILE A 68 -4.60 1.85 -10.33
C ILE A 68 -4.96 2.03 -8.85
N TYR A 69 -5.14 3.26 -8.37
CA TYR A 69 -5.53 3.52 -6.97
C TYR A 69 -6.95 3.03 -6.65
N GLY A 70 -7.77 2.87 -7.70
CA GLY A 70 -9.10 2.30 -7.65
C GLY A 70 -9.11 0.77 -7.70
N GLU A 71 -7.99 0.11 -7.98
CA GLU A 71 -7.90 -1.35 -8.03
C GLU A 71 -7.74 -1.93 -6.62
N PRO A 72 -8.60 -2.88 -6.20
CA PRO A 72 -8.60 -3.42 -4.84
C PRO A 72 -7.33 -4.22 -4.51
N ARG A 73 -6.62 -4.69 -5.53
CA ARG A 73 -5.40 -5.48 -5.39
C ARG A 73 -4.45 -5.25 -6.56
N GLU A 74 -3.17 -5.11 -6.26
CA GLU A 74 -2.07 -5.08 -7.23
C GLU A 74 -1.00 -6.10 -6.80
N LEU A 75 -0.63 -7.00 -7.72
CA LEU A 75 0.42 -8.00 -7.48
C LEU A 75 1.75 -7.48 -8.03
N LEU A 76 2.79 -7.48 -7.21
CA LEU A 76 4.14 -7.10 -7.62
C LEU A 76 4.95 -8.32 -8.06
N ALA A 77 6.00 -8.08 -8.85
CA ALA A 77 6.88 -9.14 -9.37
C ALA A 77 7.54 -9.99 -8.28
N SER A 78 7.74 -9.43 -7.08
CA SER A 78 8.28 -10.15 -5.91
C SER A 78 7.29 -11.12 -5.25
N GLY A 79 6.03 -11.18 -5.71
CA GLY A 79 4.96 -11.91 -5.03
C GLY A 79 4.27 -11.11 -3.92
N ALA A 80 4.80 -9.94 -3.58
CA ALA A 80 4.18 -8.99 -2.66
C ALA A 80 2.91 -8.35 -3.25
N ARG A 81 1.97 -7.94 -2.41
CA ARG A 81 0.67 -7.44 -2.87
C ARG A 81 0.29 -6.14 -2.19
N ILE A 82 -0.16 -5.17 -2.97
CA ILE A 82 -0.80 -3.97 -2.45
C ILE A 82 -2.30 -4.25 -2.38
N ILE A 83 -2.88 -4.12 -1.21
CA ILE A 83 -4.31 -4.33 -0.93
C ILE A 83 -4.93 -2.98 -0.61
N ARG A 84 -5.95 -2.58 -1.38
CA ARG A 84 -6.61 -1.28 -1.21
C ARG A 84 -8.01 -1.47 -0.65
N LEU A 85 -8.27 -0.92 0.53
CA LEU A 85 -9.59 -0.95 1.15
C LEU A 85 -10.33 0.36 0.96
N PRO A 86 -11.64 0.34 0.66
CA PRO A 86 -12.46 1.55 0.71
C PRO A 86 -12.42 2.15 2.12
N ALA A 87 -12.02 3.42 2.23
CA ALA A 87 -12.04 4.17 3.48
C ALA A 87 -12.27 5.66 3.17
N GLY A 88 -13.17 6.30 3.91
CA GLY A 88 -13.57 7.68 3.63
C GLY A 88 -14.16 7.87 2.22
N PRO A 89 -14.04 9.08 1.63
CA PRO A 89 -14.62 9.40 0.32
C PRO A 89 -13.91 8.62 -0.79
N GLY A 90 -14.59 7.69 -1.45
CA GLY A 90 -13.97 6.86 -2.50
C GLY A 90 -13.69 7.58 -3.83
N HIS A 91 -14.22 8.79 -4.04
CA HIS A 91 -14.18 9.51 -5.31
C HIS A 91 -13.07 10.57 -5.40
N LYS A 92 -12.13 10.60 -4.44
CA LYS A 92 -11.03 11.57 -4.42
C LYS A 92 -9.85 11.12 -3.56
N TYR A 93 -8.67 11.62 -3.92
CA TYR A 93 -7.50 11.58 -3.06
C TYR A 93 -7.71 12.43 -1.79
N LEU A 94 -7.12 11.99 -0.67
CA LEU A 94 -7.06 12.79 0.56
C LEU A 94 -5.61 12.90 1.00
N GLN A 95 -5.22 14.12 1.35
CA GLN A 95 -3.95 14.38 2.02
C GLN A 95 -3.95 13.76 3.43
N LYS A 96 -2.75 13.43 3.93
CA LYS A 96 -2.59 12.73 5.21
C LYS A 96 -3.26 13.44 6.39
N GLU A 97 -3.24 14.77 6.40
CA GLU A 97 -3.81 15.61 7.46
C GLU A 97 -5.35 15.50 7.53
N ARG A 98 -6.00 15.12 6.43
CA ARG A 98 -7.46 14.98 6.34
C ARG A 98 -7.94 13.54 6.55
N LEU A 99 -7.03 12.59 6.74
CA LEU A 99 -7.41 11.19 6.95
C LEU A 99 -7.99 10.94 8.34
N TRP A 100 -7.62 11.74 9.33
CA TRP A 100 -8.08 11.57 10.72
C TRP A 100 -9.60 11.55 10.86
N ASP A 101 -10.32 12.33 10.05
CA ASP A 101 -11.78 12.38 10.03
C ASP A 101 -12.44 11.06 9.59
N TYR A 102 -11.65 10.10 9.10
CA TYR A 102 -12.11 8.82 8.54
C TYR A 102 -11.44 7.60 9.18
N LEU A 103 -10.73 7.79 10.29
CA LEU A 103 -10.21 6.70 11.10
C LEU A 103 -11.12 6.52 12.32
N ASP A 104 -11.37 5.27 12.70
CA ASP A 104 -12.15 4.97 13.90
C ASP A 104 -11.45 5.53 15.14
N THR A 105 -12.23 6.20 16.01
CA THR A 105 -11.80 6.74 17.30
C THR A 105 -12.08 5.79 18.45
#